data_AF-A0A350WUJ8-F1
#
_entry.id   AF-A0A350WUJ8-F1
#
_cell.length_a   1.000
_cell.length_b   1.000
_cell.length_c   1.000
_cell.angle_alpha   90.00
_cell.angle_beta   90.00
_cell.angle_gamma   90.00
#
_symmetry.space_group_name_H-M   'P 1'
#
loop_
_entity.id
_entity.type
_entity.pdbx_description
1 polymer ?
#
loop_
_entity_poly.entity_id
_entity_poly.type
_entity_poly.pdbx_seq_one_letter_code
_entity_poly.pdbx_strand_id
1 'polypeptide(L)'
;MKSIVILLLVMGLTLSACNLPVNPEQTEPDIATAAALTVEAALSNATPLASPTAGSLSSTQPAGTAVTLTPTFSQPSASFEDVTNCRTGPGTTYERVTQILPNVSVEIVGFFPPNYWVVETDKGQCWVAGEFVTPAGSYTTVPTVTAPPTPIGGVPDAPTFTQNGWNYFCRGDGQTEVTLNWNDRSDTESGYRILRNGEEIADLPANSTTYSEVISLSSGQSVSYQVQAFNSAGKSTSNTASFTCP
;
A
#
# COMPACT_ATOMS: atom_id res chain seq x y z
N MET A 1 26.58 65.68 27.04
CA MET A 1 27.83 66.18 27.65
C MET A 1 28.42 65.07 28.51
N LYS A 2 29.74 64.95 28.47
CA LYS A 2 30.60 63.83 28.93
C LYS A 2 30.54 63.58 30.44
N SER A 3 30.71 62.31 30.87
CA SER A 3 31.65 61.89 31.93
C SER A 3 31.60 60.35 32.15
N ILE A 4 32.72 59.63 31.93
CA ILE A 4 33.61 58.98 32.95
C ILE A 4 33.13 57.53 33.26
N VAL A 5 33.71 56.42 32.76
CA VAL A 5 35.06 55.79 32.81
C VAL A 5 35.34 55.07 34.16
N ILE A 6 35.87 53.83 34.07
CA ILE A 6 36.65 52.99 35.05
C ILE A 6 35.76 52.09 35.97
N LEU A 7 35.92 50.77 36.22
CA LEU A 7 37.04 49.80 36.37
C LEU A 7 36.40 48.36 36.37
N LEU A 8 36.77 47.37 35.53
CA LEU A 8 37.86 46.35 35.63
C LEU A 8 37.62 45.15 36.62
N LEU A 9 37.95 43.93 36.13
CA LEU A 9 38.11 42.60 36.79
C LEU A 9 36.80 41.77 36.98
N VAL A 10 36.61 40.50 36.54
CA VAL A 10 37.43 39.28 36.70
C VAL A 10 36.99 38.15 35.72
N MET A 11 37.97 37.38 35.18
CA MET A 11 37.94 36.01 34.57
C MET A 11 36.98 35.72 33.39
N GLY A 12 37.40 35.18 32.25
CA GLY A 12 38.56 34.33 31.96
C GLY A 12 38.24 32.85 32.20
N LEU A 13 37.55 32.19 31.25
CA LEU A 13 37.52 30.72 31.16
C LEU A 13 37.48 30.28 29.69
N THR A 14 38.68 29.97 29.20
CA THR A 14 38.97 29.31 27.93
C THR A 14 38.94 27.79 28.09
N LEU A 15 38.48 27.12 27.03
CA LEU A 15 38.79 25.75 26.60
C LEU A 15 38.27 24.57 27.45
N SER A 16 37.36 23.80 26.86
CA SER A 16 37.50 22.33 26.74
C SER A 16 36.55 21.79 25.67
N ALA A 17 37.07 21.64 24.45
CA ALA A 17 36.55 20.70 23.48
C ALA A 17 37.08 19.31 23.88
N CYS A 18 36.23 18.48 24.46
CA CYS A 18 36.56 17.07 24.66
C CYS A 18 36.19 16.27 23.41
N ASN A 19 37.26 15.99 22.68
CA ASN A 19 37.46 15.01 21.62
C ASN A 19 36.89 13.64 22.03
N LEU A 20 35.83 13.17 21.38
CA LEU A 20 35.33 11.79 21.52
C LEU A 20 36.13 10.88 20.59
N PRO A 21 36.72 9.77 21.08
CA PRO A 21 37.49 8.86 20.25
C PRO A 21 36.58 8.12 19.27
N VAL A 22 36.91 8.25 17.99
CA VAL A 22 36.50 7.37 16.90
C VAL A 22 37.14 5.99 17.15
N ASN A 23 36.33 4.92 17.11
CA ASN A 23 36.84 3.56 17.09
C ASN A 23 36.94 3.11 15.63
N PRO A 24 38.15 2.91 15.07
CA PRO A 24 38.31 2.33 13.75
C PRO A 24 38.23 0.80 13.81
N GLU A 25 37.83 0.22 12.68
CA GLU A 25 37.86 -1.21 12.34
C GLU A 25 36.91 -2.14 13.10
N GLN A 26 35.97 -2.74 12.35
CA GLN A 26 36.23 -4.07 11.80
C GLN A 26 35.50 -4.23 10.46
N THR A 27 36.33 -4.29 9.41
CA THR A 27 36.03 -4.67 8.04
C THR A 27 35.83 -6.19 7.95
N GLU A 28 34.72 -6.57 7.31
CA GLU A 28 34.42 -7.74 6.45
C GLU A 28 34.97 -9.14 6.80
N PRO A 29 34.23 -10.17 6.38
CA PRO A 29 34.73 -10.81 5.16
C PRO A 29 33.66 -11.04 4.10
N ASP A 30 34.02 -10.70 2.87
CA ASP A 30 33.54 -11.34 1.64
C ASP A 30 33.52 -12.86 1.78
N ILE A 31 32.40 -13.49 1.45
CA ILE A 31 32.40 -14.82 0.83
C ILE A 31 31.36 -14.83 -0.29
N ALA A 32 31.87 -14.94 -1.51
CA ALA A 32 31.12 -15.17 -2.73
C ALA A 32 30.45 -16.57 -2.77
N THR A 33 29.34 -16.64 -3.52
CA THR A 33 28.97 -17.70 -4.46
C THR A 33 29.16 -19.18 -4.07
N ALA A 34 28.04 -19.89 -3.88
CA ALA A 34 27.76 -21.24 -4.42
C ALA A 34 26.31 -21.62 -4.04
N ALA A 35 25.40 -21.72 -5.02
CA ALA A 35 24.96 -22.97 -5.65
C ALA A 35 23.96 -23.80 -4.81
N ALA A 36 22.73 -23.78 -5.32
CA ALA A 36 21.72 -24.84 -5.42
C ALA A 36 21.86 -26.18 -4.66
N LEU A 37 20.66 -26.69 -4.32
CA LEU A 37 20.25 -28.08 -4.06
C LEU A 37 20.63 -28.68 -2.70
N THR A 38 19.61 -28.81 -1.83
CA THR A 38 19.30 -30.07 -1.12
C THR A 38 17.88 -29.99 -0.56
N VAL A 39 16.91 -30.45 -1.34
CA VAL A 39 15.67 -31.04 -0.84
C VAL A 39 16.01 -32.49 -0.55
N GLU A 40 16.09 -32.89 0.73
CA GLU A 40 15.93 -34.26 1.25
C GLU A 40 16.46 -34.34 2.69
N ALA A 41 15.61 -34.04 3.67
CA ALA A 41 15.79 -34.47 5.08
C ALA A 41 14.51 -34.23 5.90
N ALA A 42 13.39 -34.85 5.52
CA ALA A 42 12.21 -34.95 6.40
C ALA A 42 11.61 -36.38 6.40
N LEU A 43 12.39 -37.37 5.98
CA LEU A 43 11.98 -38.78 5.97
C LEU A 43 12.88 -39.61 6.87
N SER A 44 12.91 -39.30 8.17
CA SER A 44 13.57 -40.16 9.17
C SER A 44 13.02 -39.83 10.55
N ASN A 45 11.84 -40.34 10.90
CA ASN A 45 11.47 -40.62 12.30
C ASN A 45 10.19 -41.48 12.43
N ALA A 46 10.12 -42.60 11.71
CA ALA A 46 9.13 -43.64 11.99
C ALA A 46 9.80 -44.80 12.75
N THR A 47 9.57 -44.83 14.06
CA THR A 47 9.80 -46.02 14.90
C THR A 47 8.84 -47.15 14.48
N PRO A 48 9.31 -48.41 14.37
CA PRO A 48 8.46 -49.53 13.95
C PRO A 48 7.69 -50.07 15.15
N LEU A 49 6.35 -50.11 15.06
CA LEU A 49 5.51 -50.84 15.99
C LEU A 49 4.68 -51.90 15.26
N ALA A 50 4.99 -53.15 15.60
CA ALA A 50 4.17 -54.36 15.51
C ALA A 50 3.45 -54.68 14.18
N SER A 51 4.00 -55.70 13.53
CA SER A 51 3.35 -56.55 12.53
C SER A 51 2.12 -57.27 13.13
N PRO A 52 1.02 -57.39 12.37
CA PRO A 52 0.18 -58.58 12.43
C PRO A 52 0.28 -59.38 11.12
N THR A 53 0.81 -60.58 11.28
CA THR A 53 0.48 -61.85 10.59
C THR A 53 -0.33 -61.77 9.30
N ALA A 54 0.30 -62.22 8.21
CA ALA A 54 -0.34 -62.58 6.96
C ALA A 54 -1.40 -63.68 7.16
N GLY A 55 -2.66 -63.31 6.97
CA GLY A 55 -3.74 -64.24 6.64
C GLY A 55 -3.85 -64.36 5.13
N SER A 56 -3.27 -65.41 4.56
CA SER A 56 -3.47 -65.80 3.18
C SER A 56 -4.93 -66.23 2.97
N LEU A 57 -5.72 -65.41 2.28
CA LEU A 57 -6.94 -65.85 1.61
C LEU A 57 -6.75 -65.70 0.11
N SER A 58 -6.45 -66.84 -0.51
CA SER A 58 -6.49 -67.03 -1.95
C SER A 58 -7.94 -66.88 -2.42
N SER A 59 -8.23 -65.80 -3.12
CA SER A 59 -9.51 -65.53 -3.77
C SER A 59 -9.28 -65.48 -5.28
N THR A 60 -9.68 -66.54 -5.96
CA THR A 60 -9.71 -66.62 -7.43
C THR A 60 -10.87 -65.75 -7.95
N GLN A 61 -10.62 -64.46 -8.09
CA GLN A 61 -11.57 -63.51 -8.67
C GLN A 61 -11.47 -63.59 -10.21
N PRO A 62 -12.59 -63.74 -10.96
CA PRO A 62 -12.55 -63.60 -12.41
C PRO A 62 -12.13 -62.17 -12.77
N ALA A 63 -11.26 -62.02 -13.78
CA ALA A 63 -10.82 -60.73 -14.30
C ALA A 63 -12.04 -59.86 -14.66
N GLY A 64 -12.39 -58.95 -13.75
CA GLY A 64 -13.39 -57.93 -13.99
C GLY A 64 -12.83 -56.92 -14.98
N THR A 65 -13.60 -56.63 -16.01
CA THR A 65 -13.34 -55.59 -17.00
C THR A 65 -12.99 -54.29 -16.29
N ALA A 66 -11.79 -53.75 -16.51
CA ALA A 66 -11.41 -52.43 -16.04
C ALA A 66 -12.36 -51.40 -16.68
N VAL A 67 -13.25 -50.83 -15.87
CA VAL A 67 -14.10 -49.71 -16.30
C VAL A 67 -13.24 -48.46 -16.21
N THR A 68 -12.78 -47.98 -17.36
CA THR A 68 -12.15 -46.66 -17.46
C THR A 68 -13.24 -45.61 -17.24
N LEU A 69 -13.30 -45.05 -16.03
CA LEU A 69 -14.16 -43.91 -15.71
C LEU A 69 -13.57 -42.67 -16.38
N THR A 70 -14.17 -42.20 -17.48
CA THR A 70 -13.88 -40.87 -18.02
C THR A 70 -14.55 -39.84 -17.10
N PRO A 71 -13.81 -38.96 -16.40
CA PRO A 71 -14.43 -37.92 -15.60
C PRO A 71 -15.17 -36.94 -16.52
N THR A 72 -16.48 -36.75 -16.29
CA THR A 72 -17.24 -35.70 -16.96
C THR A 72 -16.98 -34.38 -16.26
N PHE A 73 -16.09 -33.55 -16.82
CA PHE A 73 -15.84 -32.21 -16.33
C PHE A 73 -16.99 -31.27 -16.73
N SER A 74 -17.55 -30.54 -15.76
CA SER A 74 -18.48 -29.43 -16.01
C SER A 74 -17.75 -28.10 -16.07
N GLN A 75 -18.23 -27.17 -16.90
CA GLN A 75 -17.61 -25.85 -17.08
C GLN A 75 -17.56 -25.11 -15.73
N PRO A 76 -16.41 -24.50 -15.39
CA PRO A 76 -16.26 -23.76 -14.14
C PRO A 76 -17.03 -22.44 -14.21
N SER A 77 -17.83 -22.16 -13.18
CA SER A 77 -18.64 -20.93 -13.12
C SER A 77 -18.61 -20.28 -11.75
N ALA A 78 -18.86 -18.98 -11.71
CA ALA A 78 -18.96 -18.16 -10.52
C ALA A 78 -20.38 -17.61 -10.39
N SER A 79 -20.96 -17.67 -9.19
CA SER A 79 -22.16 -16.94 -8.81
C SER A 79 -21.89 -15.99 -7.65
N PHE A 80 -22.76 -15.00 -7.48
CA PHE A 80 -22.58 -13.88 -6.54
C PHE A 80 -23.87 -13.66 -5.73
N GLU A 81 -23.72 -13.42 -4.44
CA GLU A 81 -24.85 -13.14 -3.52
C GLU A 81 -25.23 -11.65 -3.52
N ASP A 82 -24.26 -10.78 -3.79
CA ASP A 82 -24.41 -9.32 -3.85
C ASP A 82 -23.79 -8.75 -5.13
N VAL A 83 -24.04 -7.45 -5.38
CA VAL A 83 -23.42 -6.73 -6.49
C VAL A 83 -21.90 -6.72 -6.32
N THR A 84 -21.19 -7.37 -7.24
CA THR A 84 -19.74 -7.55 -7.16
C THR A 84 -19.04 -6.71 -8.23
N ASN A 85 -18.03 -5.93 -7.83
CA ASN A 85 -17.23 -5.15 -8.76
C ASN A 85 -16.29 -6.06 -9.54
N CYS A 86 -16.33 -5.99 -10.87
CA CYS A 86 -15.40 -6.67 -11.76
C CYS A 86 -14.36 -5.66 -12.27
N ARG A 87 -13.08 -5.92 -12.03
CA ARG A 87 -11.98 -4.95 -12.23
C ARG A 87 -10.97 -5.39 -13.28
N THR A 88 -10.11 -4.48 -13.72
CA THR A 88 -9.02 -4.78 -14.68
C THR A 88 -7.88 -5.60 -14.08
N GLY A 89 -7.87 -5.81 -12.77
CA GLY A 89 -6.91 -6.64 -12.04
C GLY A 89 -7.30 -6.83 -10.56
N PRO A 90 -6.45 -7.48 -9.75
CA PRO A 90 -6.79 -7.83 -8.38
C PRO A 90 -6.70 -6.63 -7.42
N GLY A 91 -7.80 -6.30 -6.75
CA GLY A 91 -7.83 -5.29 -5.69
C GLY A 91 -8.46 -3.96 -6.11
N THR A 92 -8.60 -3.05 -5.16
CA THR A 92 -9.36 -1.80 -5.33
C THR A 92 -8.66 -0.73 -6.14
N THR A 93 -7.33 -0.83 -6.29
CA THR A 93 -6.50 0.10 -7.09
C THR A 93 -6.69 -0.07 -8.60
N TYR A 94 -7.22 -1.21 -9.03
CA TYR A 94 -7.53 -1.47 -10.44
C TYR A 94 -8.89 -0.89 -10.81
N GLU A 95 -9.02 -0.33 -12.01
CA GLU A 95 -10.27 0.26 -12.48
C GLU A 95 -11.40 -0.78 -12.57
N ARG A 96 -12.63 -0.35 -12.28
CA ARG A 96 -13.83 -1.18 -12.44
C ARG A 96 -14.29 -1.19 -13.90
N VAL A 97 -14.34 -2.39 -14.48
CA VAL A 97 -14.87 -2.65 -15.83
C VAL A 97 -16.40 -2.65 -15.80
N THR A 98 -16.99 -3.40 -14.87
CA THR A 98 -18.45 -3.56 -14.73
C THR A 98 -18.82 -3.99 -13.31
N GLN A 99 -20.12 -4.13 -13.05
CA GLN A 99 -20.67 -4.72 -11.84
C GLN A 99 -21.50 -5.95 -12.22
N ILE A 100 -21.22 -7.07 -11.57
CA ILE A 100 -21.97 -8.30 -11.73
C ILE A 100 -23.10 -8.29 -10.71
N LEU A 101 -24.34 -8.45 -11.18
CA LEU A 101 -25.52 -8.47 -10.34
C LEU A 101 -25.65 -9.82 -9.61
N PRO A 102 -26.34 -9.85 -8.44
CA PRO A 102 -26.56 -11.09 -7.71
C PRO A 102 -27.36 -12.10 -8.55
N ASN A 103 -27.13 -13.40 -8.29
CA ASN A 103 -27.73 -14.54 -9.01
C ASN A 103 -27.36 -14.63 -10.50
N VAL A 104 -26.42 -13.84 -10.99
CA VAL A 104 -25.83 -14.03 -12.32
C VAL A 104 -24.72 -15.08 -12.22
N SER A 105 -24.73 -16.04 -13.14
CA SER A 105 -23.64 -17.02 -13.29
C SER A 105 -22.77 -16.64 -14.48
N VAL A 106 -21.47 -16.54 -14.25
CA VAL A 106 -20.45 -16.23 -15.26
C VAL A 106 -19.41 -17.32 -15.30
N GLU A 107 -18.72 -17.48 -16.43
CA GLU A 107 -17.65 -18.46 -16.57
C GLU A 107 -16.40 -18.03 -15.81
N ILE A 108 -15.74 -18.96 -15.12
CA ILE A 108 -14.42 -18.76 -14.52
C ILE A 108 -13.37 -19.18 -15.55
N VAL A 109 -12.47 -18.27 -15.90
CA VAL A 109 -11.40 -18.50 -16.90
C VAL A 109 -10.00 -18.50 -16.28
N GLY A 110 -9.84 -18.03 -15.04
CA GLY A 110 -8.55 -18.00 -14.37
C GLY A 110 -8.65 -17.89 -12.86
N PHE A 111 -7.60 -18.34 -12.17
CA PHE A 111 -7.43 -18.18 -10.72
C PHE A 111 -6.14 -17.42 -10.40
N PHE A 112 -6.20 -16.47 -9.48
CA PHE A 112 -5.01 -15.79 -8.97
C PHE A 112 -4.94 -15.98 -7.45
N PRO A 113 -3.91 -16.68 -6.96
CA PRO A 113 -3.72 -16.88 -5.53
C PRO A 113 -3.54 -15.55 -4.78
N PRO A 114 -4.04 -15.42 -3.53
CA PRO A 114 -4.69 -16.48 -2.77
C PRO A 114 -6.21 -16.59 -3.00
N ASN A 115 -6.88 -15.56 -3.52
CA ASN A 115 -8.34 -15.52 -3.52
C ASN A 115 -8.94 -14.57 -4.58
N TYR A 116 -8.50 -14.65 -5.83
CA TYR A 116 -9.10 -13.90 -6.94
C TYR A 116 -9.46 -14.84 -8.09
N TRP A 117 -10.59 -14.55 -8.73
CA TRP A 117 -11.03 -15.23 -9.94
C TRP A 117 -11.04 -14.26 -11.11
N VAL A 118 -10.67 -14.75 -12.28
CA VAL A 118 -10.89 -14.07 -13.56
C VAL A 118 -12.12 -14.71 -14.19
N VAL A 119 -13.08 -13.86 -14.55
CA VAL A 119 -14.36 -14.28 -15.12
C VAL A 119 -14.57 -13.64 -16.49
N GLU A 120 -15.32 -14.32 -17.35
CA GLU A 120 -15.73 -13.81 -18.66
C GLU A 120 -17.12 -13.16 -18.55
N THR A 121 -17.25 -11.93 -19.03
CA THR A 121 -18.51 -11.16 -19.02
C THR A 121 -18.83 -10.61 -20.41
N ASP A 122 -19.99 -9.97 -20.59
CA ASP A 122 -20.33 -9.26 -21.83
C ASP A 122 -19.40 -8.06 -22.13
N LYS A 123 -18.66 -7.58 -21.12
CA LYS A 123 -17.63 -6.54 -21.23
C LYS A 123 -16.21 -7.10 -21.38
N GLY A 124 -16.08 -8.42 -21.49
CA GLY A 124 -14.82 -9.14 -21.55
C GLY A 124 -14.36 -9.65 -20.19
N GLN A 125 -13.08 -10.04 -20.13
CA GLN A 125 -12.45 -10.62 -18.95
C GLN A 125 -12.19 -9.58 -17.87
N CYS A 126 -12.56 -9.92 -16.63
CA CYS A 126 -12.30 -9.07 -15.48
C CYS A 126 -12.15 -9.87 -14.18
N TRP A 127 -11.64 -9.20 -13.16
CA TRP A 127 -11.20 -9.77 -11.90
C TRP A 127 -12.22 -9.53 -10.81
N VAL A 128 -12.53 -10.57 -10.05
CA VAL A 128 -13.45 -10.53 -8.90
C VAL A 128 -12.76 -11.11 -7.66
N ALA A 129 -13.00 -10.49 -6.50
CA ALA A 129 -12.50 -11.00 -5.23
C ALA A 129 -13.25 -12.28 -4.85
N GLY A 130 -12.51 -13.34 -4.52
CA GLY A 130 -13.08 -14.66 -4.26
C GLY A 130 -13.94 -14.74 -3.00
N GLU A 131 -13.87 -13.74 -2.11
CA GLU A 131 -14.77 -13.64 -0.94
C GLU A 131 -16.24 -13.41 -1.32
N PHE A 132 -16.51 -12.89 -2.53
CA PHE A 132 -17.86 -12.66 -3.04
C PHE A 132 -18.29 -13.69 -4.09
N VAL A 133 -17.45 -14.70 -4.33
CA VAL A 133 -17.65 -15.70 -5.38
C VAL A 133 -18.02 -17.04 -4.76
N THR A 134 -19.12 -17.61 -5.23
CA THR A 134 -19.46 -19.02 -5.02
C THR A 134 -19.09 -19.80 -6.28
N PRO A 135 -17.93 -20.50 -6.31
CA PRO A 135 -17.50 -21.24 -7.49
C PRO A 135 -18.22 -22.58 -7.62
N ALA A 136 -18.51 -22.98 -8.86
CA ALA A 136 -19.16 -24.23 -9.21
C ALA A 136 -18.48 -24.90 -10.41
N GLY A 137 -18.78 -26.18 -10.63
CA GLY A 137 -18.20 -26.98 -11.71
C GLY A 137 -16.73 -27.35 -11.47
N SER A 138 -15.94 -27.50 -12.53
CA SER A 138 -14.54 -27.96 -12.46
C SER A 138 -13.55 -26.85 -12.11
N TYR A 139 -13.92 -25.92 -11.21
CA TYR A 139 -13.15 -24.71 -10.91
C TYR A 139 -11.76 -24.98 -10.31
N THR A 140 -11.55 -26.15 -9.70
CA THR A 140 -10.25 -26.57 -9.16
C THR A 140 -9.21 -26.89 -10.25
N THR A 141 -9.65 -27.05 -11.49
CA THR A 141 -8.79 -27.31 -12.66
C THR A 141 -8.49 -26.06 -13.48
N VAL A 142 -9.05 -24.91 -13.09
CA VAL A 142 -8.86 -23.63 -13.76
C VAL A 142 -7.37 -23.23 -13.68
N PRO A 143 -6.78 -22.74 -14.78
CA PRO A 143 -5.38 -22.34 -14.78
C PRO A 143 -5.14 -21.16 -13.84
N THR A 144 -3.99 -21.18 -13.18
CA THR A 144 -3.49 -20.01 -12.46
C THR A 144 -3.02 -18.95 -13.44
N VAL A 145 -3.43 -17.70 -13.24
CA VAL A 145 -3.01 -16.55 -14.04
C VAL A 145 -2.05 -15.65 -13.26
N THR A 146 -1.32 -14.80 -13.96
CA THR A 146 -0.55 -13.71 -13.34
C THR A 146 -1.39 -12.44 -13.30
N ALA A 147 -1.25 -11.65 -12.24
CA ALA A 147 -1.85 -10.32 -12.21
C ALA A 147 -1.27 -9.45 -13.34
N PRO A 148 -2.09 -8.59 -13.97
CA PRO A 148 -1.59 -7.49 -14.77
C PRO A 148 -0.63 -6.64 -13.92
N PRO A 149 0.30 -5.89 -14.52
CA PRO A 149 1.07 -4.91 -13.76
C PRO A 149 0.08 -4.01 -13.02
N THR A 150 0.33 -3.77 -11.72
CA THR A 150 -0.45 -2.80 -10.96
C THR A 150 -0.46 -1.51 -11.76
N PRO A 151 -1.64 -0.90 -12.01
CA PRO A 151 -1.68 0.43 -12.58
C PRO A 151 -0.70 1.27 -11.77
N ILE A 152 0.33 1.79 -12.42
CA ILE A 152 1.12 2.88 -11.86
C ILE A 152 0.05 3.91 -11.54
N GLY A 153 -0.24 4.10 -10.25
CA GLY A 153 -1.38 4.88 -9.80
C GLY A 153 -1.46 6.14 -10.63
N GLY A 154 -2.66 6.44 -11.14
CA GLY A 154 -2.86 7.58 -12.02
C GLY A 154 -2.45 8.89 -11.34
N VAL A 155 -2.84 10.02 -11.94
CA VAL A 155 -2.71 11.28 -11.20
C VAL A 155 -3.40 11.12 -9.84
N PRO A 156 -2.72 11.40 -8.71
CA PRO A 156 -3.28 11.20 -7.38
C PRO A 156 -4.61 11.91 -7.23
N ASP A 157 -5.51 11.40 -6.39
CA ASP A 157 -6.70 12.14 -6.02
C ASP A 157 -6.32 13.39 -5.21
N ALA A 158 -6.96 14.52 -5.54
CA ALA A 158 -6.65 15.78 -4.87
C ALA A 158 -7.00 15.70 -3.38
N PRO A 159 -6.11 16.12 -2.47
CA PRO A 159 -6.46 16.22 -1.06
C PRO A 159 -7.54 17.29 -0.88
N THR A 160 -8.29 17.21 0.22
CA THR A 160 -9.35 18.19 0.51
C THR A 160 -9.22 18.71 1.91
N PHE A 161 -9.27 20.03 2.09
CA PHE A 161 -9.46 20.56 3.42
C PHE A 161 -10.88 20.31 3.89
N THR A 162 -11.03 19.76 5.09
CA THR A 162 -12.34 19.60 5.74
C THR A 162 -12.88 20.96 6.20
N GLN A 163 -14.15 21.01 6.58
CA GLN A 163 -14.69 22.17 7.29
C GLN A 163 -13.91 22.33 8.60
N ASN A 164 -13.23 23.47 8.78
CA ASN A 164 -12.24 23.72 9.84
C ASN A 164 -10.92 22.94 9.72
N GLY A 165 -10.56 22.48 8.52
CA GLY A 165 -9.27 21.84 8.22
C GLY A 165 -8.08 22.81 8.23
N TRP A 166 -8.23 24.00 8.79
CA TRP A 166 -7.12 24.93 8.98
C TRP A 166 -7.41 25.86 10.16
N ASN A 167 -6.35 26.21 10.88
CA ASN A 167 -6.37 27.12 12.01
C ASN A 167 -5.22 28.13 11.87
N TYR A 168 -5.42 29.35 12.34
CA TYR A 168 -4.37 30.36 12.37
C TYR A 168 -4.49 31.25 13.60
N PHE A 169 -3.35 31.74 14.08
CA PHE A 169 -3.26 32.66 15.22
C PHE A 169 -2.31 33.82 14.92
N CYS A 170 -2.86 35.02 14.78
CA CYS A 170 -2.08 36.25 14.59
C CYS A 170 -1.59 36.73 15.96
N ARG A 171 -0.27 36.74 16.17
CA ARG A 171 0.36 37.07 17.47
C ARG A 171 0.35 38.56 17.80
N GLY A 172 0.16 39.43 16.81
CA GLY A 172 0.17 40.89 16.96
C GLY A 172 1.55 41.54 16.89
N ASP A 173 2.63 40.75 16.83
CA ASP A 173 4.01 41.17 16.59
C ASP A 173 4.41 41.10 15.10
N GLY A 174 3.43 40.89 14.21
CA GLY A 174 3.63 40.67 12.78
C GLY A 174 3.88 39.20 12.41
N GLN A 175 3.81 38.27 13.37
CA GLN A 175 3.87 36.82 13.12
C GLN A 175 2.49 36.16 13.22
N THR A 176 2.31 35.11 12.43
CA THR A 176 1.10 34.29 12.42
C THR A 176 1.46 32.82 12.42
N GLU A 177 0.91 32.08 13.37
CA GLU A 177 0.97 30.61 13.40
C GLU A 177 -0.12 30.06 12.48
N VAL A 178 0.23 29.08 11.66
CA VAL A 178 -0.68 28.44 10.70
C VAL A 178 -0.61 26.95 10.90
N THR A 179 -1.76 26.30 11.00
CA THR A 179 -1.89 24.84 10.98
C THR A 179 -2.89 24.44 9.90
N LEU A 180 -2.47 23.52 9.05
CA LEU A 180 -3.24 22.94 7.96
C LEU A 180 -3.52 21.46 8.28
N ASN A 181 -4.74 21.03 8.05
CA ASN A 181 -5.21 19.65 8.20
C ASN A 181 -6.11 19.29 7.01
N TRP A 182 -5.70 18.30 6.23
CA TRP A 182 -6.46 17.86 5.08
C TRP A 182 -6.81 16.38 5.18
N ASN A 183 -7.86 16.01 4.46
CA ASN A 183 -8.17 14.61 4.21
C ASN A 183 -7.29 14.11 3.08
N ASP A 184 -6.49 13.09 3.36
CA ASP A 184 -5.84 12.28 2.36
C ASP A 184 -6.90 11.51 1.57
N ARG A 185 -6.87 11.64 0.24
CA ARG A 185 -7.80 10.97 -0.67
C ARG A 185 -7.11 10.01 -1.63
N SER A 186 -5.78 9.91 -1.56
CA SER A 186 -4.98 9.15 -2.50
C SER A 186 -4.23 8.05 -1.75
N ASP A 187 -4.14 6.87 -2.36
CA ASP A 187 -3.28 5.78 -1.88
C ASP A 187 -2.06 5.60 -2.82
N THR A 188 -1.84 6.57 -3.71
CA THR A 188 -0.95 6.44 -4.89
C THR A 188 0.02 7.60 -5.07
N GLU A 189 -0.05 8.59 -4.20
CA GLU A 189 0.86 9.73 -4.17
C GLU A 189 2.23 9.29 -3.64
N SER A 190 3.27 9.88 -4.20
CA SER A 190 4.62 9.76 -3.67
C SER A 190 4.87 10.76 -2.54
N GLY A 191 4.05 11.82 -2.46
CA GLY A 191 4.12 12.83 -1.44
C GLY A 191 3.13 13.97 -1.66
N TYR A 192 3.25 14.95 -0.77
CA TYR A 192 2.46 16.17 -0.77
C TYR A 192 3.37 17.40 -0.86
N ARG A 193 2.87 18.43 -1.51
CA ARG A 193 3.53 19.72 -1.62
C ARG A 193 2.64 20.82 -1.09
N ILE A 194 3.19 21.68 -0.25
CA ILE A 194 2.49 22.84 0.30
C ILE A 194 2.75 24.04 -0.60
N LEU A 195 1.67 24.67 -1.07
CA LEU A 195 1.71 25.90 -1.83
C LEU A 195 1.18 27.04 -0.96
N ARG A 196 1.94 28.12 -0.84
CA ARG A 196 1.54 29.37 -0.20
C ARG A 196 1.51 30.48 -1.23
N ASN A 197 0.35 31.10 -1.44
CA ASN A 197 0.11 32.10 -2.49
C ASN A 197 0.52 31.61 -3.90
N GLY A 198 0.38 30.30 -4.15
CA GLY A 198 0.74 29.64 -5.41
C GLY A 198 2.22 29.24 -5.53
N GLU A 199 3.07 29.60 -4.57
CA GLU A 199 4.48 29.20 -4.56
C GLU A 199 4.68 27.96 -3.69
N GLU A 200 5.54 27.05 -4.14
CA GLU A 200 5.90 25.83 -3.42
C GLU A 200 6.83 26.16 -2.24
N ILE A 201 6.43 25.78 -1.02
CA ILE A 201 7.18 26.11 0.21
C ILE A 201 7.69 24.89 0.98
N ALA A 202 7.07 23.73 0.80
CA ALA A 202 7.48 22.50 1.49
C ALA A 202 7.05 21.25 0.72
N ASP A 203 7.85 20.20 0.82
CA ASP A 203 7.51 18.84 0.42
C ASP A 203 7.35 17.96 1.67
N LEU A 204 6.36 17.08 1.64
CA LEU A 204 6.00 16.16 2.72
C LEU A 204 5.93 14.72 2.17
N PRO A 205 6.21 13.71 3.00
CA PRO A 205 6.09 12.31 2.58
C PRO A 205 4.64 11.94 2.26
N ALA A 206 4.44 10.84 1.53
CA ALA A 206 3.13 10.24 1.29
C ALA A 206 2.36 10.00 2.60
N ASN A 207 1.02 9.96 2.54
CA ASN A 207 0.13 9.83 3.70
C ASN A 207 0.19 10.98 4.71
N SER A 208 0.86 12.09 4.40
CA SER A 208 0.85 13.28 5.27
C SER A 208 -0.53 13.92 5.27
N THR A 209 -1.03 14.31 6.45
CA THR A 209 -2.36 14.91 6.64
C THR A 209 -2.32 16.25 7.38
N THR A 210 -1.14 16.74 7.72
CA THR A 210 -0.98 18.00 8.46
C THR A 210 0.34 18.72 8.14
N TYR A 211 0.30 20.04 8.24
CA TYR A 211 1.45 20.94 8.11
C TYR A 211 1.27 22.12 9.05
N SER A 212 2.35 22.62 9.65
CA SER A 212 2.31 23.84 10.46
C SER A 212 3.53 24.70 10.19
N GLU A 213 3.35 26.01 10.24
CA GLU A 213 4.43 26.98 10.10
C GLU A 213 4.13 28.28 10.85
N VAL A 214 5.16 29.13 10.99
CA VAL A 214 5.02 30.51 11.43
C VAL A 214 5.45 31.42 10.28
N ILE A 215 4.57 32.34 9.90
CA ILE A 215 4.82 33.29 8.82
C ILE A 215 4.82 34.73 9.33
N SER A 216 5.43 35.63 8.58
CA SER A 216 5.26 37.08 8.80
C SER A 216 4.03 37.57 8.04
N LEU A 217 2.99 37.97 8.76
CA LEU A 217 1.74 38.49 8.22
C LEU A 217 1.26 39.64 9.10
N SER A 218 1.23 40.85 8.56
CA SER A 218 0.80 42.05 9.27
C SER A 218 -0.73 42.19 9.25
N SER A 219 -1.27 43.06 10.11
CA SER A 219 -2.69 43.40 10.15
C SER A 219 -3.19 43.84 8.77
N GLY A 220 -4.35 43.30 8.36
CA GLY A 220 -4.97 43.52 7.05
C GLY A 220 -4.37 42.72 5.89
N GLN A 221 -3.28 41.96 6.10
CA GLN A 221 -2.73 41.08 5.07
C GLN A 221 -3.43 39.73 5.04
N SER A 222 -3.57 39.18 3.83
CA SER A 222 -4.15 37.86 3.58
C SER A 222 -3.10 36.88 3.05
N VAL A 223 -3.32 35.61 3.33
CA VAL A 223 -2.53 34.50 2.79
C VAL A 223 -3.46 33.40 2.33
N SER A 224 -3.03 32.66 1.32
CA SER A 224 -3.74 31.50 0.78
C SER A 224 -2.82 30.27 0.75
N TYR A 225 -3.42 29.10 0.98
CA TYR A 225 -2.74 27.82 0.96
C TYR A 225 -3.49 26.81 0.11
N GLN A 226 -2.72 25.95 -0.54
CA GLN A 226 -3.20 24.73 -1.19
C GLN A 226 -2.23 23.58 -0.87
N VAL A 227 -2.74 22.36 -0.92
CA VAL A 227 -1.96 21.14 -0.79
C VAL A 227 -2.06 20.39 -2.12
N GLN A 228 -0.92 20.00 -2.68
CA GLN A 228 -0.83 19.28 -3.94
C GLN A 228 -0.32 17.86 -3.69
N ALA A 229 -1.12 16.84 -4.02
CA ALA A 229 -0.64 15.46 -4.09
C ALA A 229 0.12 15.27 -5.42
N PHE A 230 1.22 14.50 -5.39
CA PHE A 230 2.00 14.24 -6.60
C PHE A 230 2.58 12.83 -6.64
N ASN A 231 2.76 12.31 -7.85
CA ASN A 231 3.54 11.12 -8.16
C ASN A 231 4.17 11.25 -9.56
N SER A 232 4.73 10.18 -10.11
CA SER A 232 5.28 10.17 -11.47
C SER A 232 4.25 10.36 -12.58
N ALA A 233 2.97 10.05 -12.33
CA ALA A 233 1.87 10.20 -13.28
C ALA A 233 1.34 11.63 -13.35
N GLY A 234 1.48 12.43 -12.28
CA GLY A 234 1.15 13.84 -12.29
C GLY A 234 0.88 14.42 -10.91
N LYS A 235 0.06 15.50 -10.90
CA LYS A 235 -0.23 16.33 -9.72
C LYS A 235 -1.71 16.68 -9.67
N SER A 236 -2.26 16.77 -8.46
CA SER A 236 -3.62 17.25 -8.20
C SER A 236 -3.64 18.16 -6.97
N THR A 237 -4.48 19.20 -6.98
CA THR A 237 -4.42 20.29 -5.99
C THR A 237 -5.73 20.42 -5.23
N SER A 238 -5.66 20.68 -3.93
CA SER A 238 -6.80 20.91 -3.05
C SER A 238 -7.60 22.17 -3.38
N ASN A 239 -8.76 22.29 -2.74
CA ASN A 239 -9.40 23.59 -2.53
C ASN A 239 -8.48 24.55 -1.74
N THR A 240 -8.73 25.85 -1.85
CA THR A 240 -7.90 26.89 -1.24
C THR A 240 -8.35 27.20 0.19
N ALA A 241 -7.41 27.20 1.13
CA ALA A 241 -7.60 27.77 2.47
C ALA A 241 -7.06 29.20 2.47
N SER A 242 -7.89 30.19 2.79
CA SER A 242 -7.49 31.60 2.84
C SER A 242 -7.92 32.25 4.14
N PHE A 243 -7.06 33.11 4.69
CA PHE A 243 -7.34 33.86 5.91
C PHE A 243 -6.60 35.19 5.93
N THR A 244 -7.08 36.09 6.80
CA THR A 244 -6.61 37.47 6.94
C THR A 244 -6.40 37.77 8.42
N CYS A 245 -5.28 38.41 8.77
CA CYS A 245 -5.11 38.94 10.12
C CYS A 245 -5.95 40.22 10.27
N PRO A 246 -6.76 40.34 11.34
CA PRO A 246 -7.57 41.53 11.58
C PRO A 246 -6.74 42.78 11.83
#